data_AF-A0A2W7BDN7-F1
#
_entry.id   AF-A0A2W7BDN7-F1
#
_cell.length_a   1.000
_cell.length_b   1.000
_cell.length_c   1.000
_cell.angle_alpha   90.00
_cell.angle_beta   90.00
_cell.angle_gamma   90.00
#
_symmetry.space_group_name_H-M   'P 1'
#
loop_
_entity.id
_entity.type
_entity.pdbx_description
1 polymer ?
#
loop_
_entity_poly.entity_id
_entity_poly.type
_entity_poly.pdbx_seq_one_letter_code
_entity_poly.pdbx_strand_id
1 'polypeptide(L)' 'MAKLVGPLWRALIYGLISYSGLALINNSELDLPNIWIAYLPMFIGVYVVTQWLDKKFGG' A
#
# COMPACT_ATOMS: atom_id res chain seq x y z
N MET A 1 -15.68 -7.68 -21.40
CA MET A 1 -14.70 -7.97 -20.33
C MET A 1 -13.67 -6.85 -20.10
N ALA A 2 -13.38 -5.96 -21.07
CA ALA A 2 -12.37 -4.90 -20.91
C ALA A 2 -12.65 -3.84 -19.81
N LYS A 3 -13.91 -3.60 -19.42
CA LYS A 3 -14.28 -2.55 -18.43
C LYS A 3 -13.83 -2.81 -16.98
N LEU A 4 -13.54 -4.06 -16.61
CA LEU A 4 -13.20 -4.43 -15.23
C LEU A 4 -11.68 -4.43 -14.96
N VAL A 5 -10.86 -4.43 -16.02
CA VAL A 5 -9.41 -4.60 -15.90
C VAL A 5 -8.76 -3.44 -15.13
N GLY A 6 -9.18 -2.20 -15.36
CA GLY A 6 -8.66 -1.02 -14.67
C GLY A 6 -8.94 -1.03 -13.16
N PRO A 7 -10.20 -1.13 -12.71
CA PRO A 7 -10.53 -1.22 -11.29
C PRO A 7 -9.88 -2.41 -10.58
N LEU A 8 -9.80 -3.58 -11.22
CA LEU A 8 -9.12 -4.76 -10.68
C LEU A 8 -7.63 -4.52 -10.50
N TRP A 9 -6.97 -3.91 -11.48
CA TRP A 9 -5.55 -3.57 -11.41
C TRP A 9 -5.25 -2.62 -10.24
N ARG A 10 -6.08 -1.59 -10.08
CA ARG A 10 -5.98 -0.64 -8.95
C ARG A 10 -6.14 -1.38 -7.62
N ALA A 11 -7.21 -2.15 -7.46
CA ALA A 11 -7.45 -2.92 -6.24
C ALA A 11 -6.29 -3.87 -5.90
N LEU A 12 -5.70 -4.52 -6.91
CA LEU A 12 -4.56 -5.41 -6.75
C LEU A 12 -3.30 -4.65 -6.28
N ILE A 13 -2.98 -3.50 -6.89
CA ILE A 13 -1.86 -2.65 -6.46
C ILE A 13 -2.06 -2.17 -5.02
N TYR A 14 -3.24 -1.65 -4.69
CA TYR A 14 -3.56 -1.19 -3.34
C TYR A 14 -3.42 -2.33 -2.32
N GLY A 15 -3.98 -3.50 -2.63
CA GLY A 15 -3.92 -4.67 -1.77
C GLY A 15 -2.49 -5.15 -1.51
N LEU A 16 -1.70 -5.34 -2.58
CA LEU A 16 -0.33 -5.84 -2.46
C LEU A 16 0.58 -4.89 -1.67
N ILE A 17 0.52 -3.60 -1.95
CA ILE A 17 1.39 -2.60 -1.30
C ILE A 17 1.01 -2.43 0.16
N SER A 18 -0.29 -2.36 0.46
CA SER A 18 -0.77 -2.27 1.85
C SER A 18 -0.39 -3.51 2.64
N TYR A 19 -0.64 -4.71 2.09
CA TYR A 19 -0.29 -5.96 2.76
C TYR A 19 1.22 -6.08 3.00
N SER A 20 2.04 -5.69 2.03
CA SER A 20 3.49 -5.70 2.17
C SER A 20 3.97 -4.79 3.30
N GLY A 21 3.44 -3.57 3.40
CA GLY A 21 3.79 -2.67 4.51
C GLY A 21 3.37 -3.22 5.88
N LEU A 22 2.18 -3.84 5.97
CA LEU A 22 1.73 -4.50 7.19
C LEU A 22 2.63 -5.67 7.57
N ALA A 23 2.98 -6.52 6.60
CA ALA A 23 3.86 -7.66 6.82
C ALA A 23 5.24 -7.22 7.31
N LEU A 24 5.82 -6.17 6.71
CA LEU A 24 7.11 -5.64 7.16
C LEU A 24 7.06 -5.14 8.61
N ILE A 25 6.06 -4.32 8.95
CA ILE A 25 5.94 -3.79 10.32
C ILE A 25 5.68 -4.93 11.32
N ASN A 26 4.76 -5.83 11.03
CA ASN A 26 4.39 -6.90 11.96
C ASN A 26 5.50 -7.94 12.17
N ASN A 27 6.41 -8.12 11.22
CA ASN A 27 7.54 -9.04 11.34
C ASN A 27 8.86 -8.34 11.73
N SER A 28 8.84 -7.03 12.00
CA SER A 28 10.06 -6.28 12.32
C SER A 28 10.38 -6.23 13.82
N GLU A 29 9.57 -6.88 14.68
CA GLU A 29 9.74 -6.92 16.13
C GLU A 29 9.95 -5.53 16.77
N LEU A 30 9.36 -4.50 16.14
CA LEU A 30 9.51 -3.11 16.57
C LEU A 30 8.88 -2.89 17.95
N ASP A 31 9.72 -2.64 18.95
CA ASP A 31 9.29 -2.19 20.27
C ASP A 31 9.11 -0.67 20.26
N LEU A 32 7.91 -0.24 19.88
CA LEU A 32 7.55 1.17 19.77
C LEU A 32 6.64 1.58 20.93
N PRO A 33 6.87 2.76 21.55
CA PRO A 33 5.99 3.27 22.59
C PRO A 33 4.59 3.60 22.06
N ASN A 34 4.46 3.80 20.74
CA ASN A 34 3.20 3.96 20.06
C ASN A 34 3.29 3.41 18.63
N ILE A 35 2.42 2.45 18.30
CA ILE A 35 2.37 1.79 17.00
C ILE A 35 2.10 2.78 15.84
N TRP A 36 1.42 3.91 16.11
CA TRP A 36 1.15 4.95 15.12
C TRP A 36 2.42 5.54 14.50
N ILE A 37 3.56 5.47 15.22
CA ILE A 37 4.86 5.92 14.72
C ILE A 37 5.29 5.12 13.48
N ALA A 38 4.93 3.83 13.40
CA ALA A 38 5.21 3.00 12.24
C ALA A 38 4.05 3.02 11.23
N TYR A 39 2.82 2.86 11.70
CA TYR A 39 1.67 2.68 10.82
C TYR A 39 1.28 3.96 10.05
N LEU A 40 1.34 5.13 10.68
CA LEU A 40 0.99 6.40 10.02
C LEU A 40 1.89 6.71 8.82
N PRO A 41 3.23 6.72 8.94
CA PRO A 41 4.11 6.92 7.79
C PRO A 41 4.00 5.77 6.77
N MET A 42 3.73 4.53 7.20
CA MET A 42 3.47 3.43 6.28
C MET A 42 2.25 3.72 5.40
N PHE A 43 1.12 4.14 5.96
CA PHE A 43 -0.07 4.47 5.17
C PHE A 43 0.16 5.65 4.22
N ILE A 44 0.92 6.67 4.64
CA ILE A 44 1.32 7.78 3.75
C ILE A 44 2.17 7.23 2.60
N GLY A 45 3.13 6.36 2.88
CA GLY A 45 3.97 5.72 1.87
C GLY A 45 3.16 4.88 0.89
N VAL A 46 2.24 4.04 1.38
CA VAL A 46 1.30 3.26 0.57
C VAL A 46 0.53 4.19 -0.36
N TYR A 47 -0.05 5.28 0.16
CA TYR A 47 -0.81 6.23 -0.65
C TYR A 47 0.05 6.86 -1.75
N VAL A 48 1.22 7.38 -1.42
CA VAL A 48 2.10 8.04 -2.42
C VAL A 48 2.55 7.05 -3.50
N VAL A 49 2.94 5.84 -3.13
CA VAL A 49 3.41 4.81 -4.08
C VAL A 49 2.26 4.33 -4.96
N THR A 50 1.10 4.04 -4.38
CA THR A 50 -0.08 3.59 -5.13
C THR A 50 -0.56 4.65 -6.11
N GLN A 51 -0.60 5.93 -5.72
CA GLN A 51 -0.92 7.05 -6.60
C GLN A 51 0.10 7.23 -7.72
N TRP A 52 1.40 7.06 -7.42
CA TRP A 52 2.45 7.12 -8.44
C TRP A 52 2.33 5.98 -9.46
N LEU A 53 2.07 4.75 -8.99
CA LEU A 53 1.87 3.59 -9.86
C LEU A 53 0.61 3.72 -10.71
N ASP A 54 -0.48 4.22 -10.14
CA ASP A 54 -1.73 4.45 -10.87
C ASP A 54 -1.52 5.49 -11.98
N LYS A 55 -0.77 6.57 -11.72
CA LYS A 55 -0.40 7.56 -12.75
C LYS A 55 0.51 6.98 -13.83
N LYS A 56 1.42 6.08 -13.46
CA LYS A 56 2.43 5.51 -14.38
C LYS A 56 1.88 4.39 -15.26
N PHE A 57 0.97 3.57 -14.73
CA PHE A 57 0.49 2.34 -15.37
C PHE A 57 -1.03 2.28 -15.56
N GLY A 58 -1.80 3.11 -14.87
CA GLY A 58 -3.26 3.03 -14.78
C GLY A 58 -4.02 4.06 -15.62
N GLY A 59 -3.42 4.50 -16.73
CA GLY A 59 -3.93 5.52 -17.68
C GLY A 59 -5.45 5.62 -17.77
#